data_AF-A0A1I1W5U9-F1
#
_entry.id   AF-A0A1I1W5U9-F1
#
_cell.length_a   1.000
_cell.length_b   1.000
_cell.length_c   1.000
_cell.angle_alpha   90.00
_cell.angle_beta   90.00
_cell.angle_gamma   90.00
#
_symmetry.space_group_name_H-M   'P 1'
#
loop_
_entity.id
_entity.type
_entity.pdbx_description
1 polymer ?
#
loop_
_entity_poly.entity_id
_entity_poly.type
_entity_poly.pdbx_seq_one_letter_code
_entity_poly.pdbx_strand_id
1 'polypeptide(L)'
;MPVEMVCNAFDISRSSYYEYRQRRKHIDVERLVLKAHVNRLFTKSRSSAGSRTIKGMLSEEGVVIGRFKVRRLMSELGLICKQPGHR
;
A
#
# COMPACT_ATOMS: atom_id res chain seq x y z
N MET A 1 32.85 4.20 0.12
CA MET A 1 32.66 4.47 1.56
C MET A 1 32.22 3.17 2.25
N PRO A 2 32.90 2.70 3.30
CA PRO A 2 32.47 1.53 4.05
C PRO A 2 31.06 1.73 4.62
N VAL A 3 30.20 0.70 4.56
CA VAL A 3 28.82 0.74 5.11
C VAL A 3 28.82 1.17 6.57
N GLU A 4 29.84 0.74 7.32
CA GLU A 4 30.05 1.11 8.72
C GLU A 4 30.22 2.62 8.93
N MET A 5 30.98 3.31 8.08
CA MET A 5 31.17 4.76 8.19
C MET A 5 29.86 5.50 7.94
N VAL A 6 29.06 5.05 6.98
CA VAL A 6 27.74 5.63 6.68
C VAL A 6 26.76 5.35 7.82
N CYS A 7 26.68 4.11 8.30
CA CYS A 7 25.86 3.71 9.44
C CYS A 7 26.16 4.56 10.68
N ASN A 8 27.44 4.75 11.01
CA ASN A 8 27.86 5.56 12.16
C ASN A 8 27.52 7.04 11.97
N ALA A 9 27.69 7.60 10.77
CA ALA A 9 27.36 9.00 10.49
C ALA A 9 25.86 9.32 10.67
N PHE A 10 24.99 8.33 10.49
CA PHE A 10 23.53 8.46 10.64
C PHE A 10 22.98 7.83 11.94
N ASP A 11 23.84 7.35 12.83
CA ASP A 11 23.46 6.65 14.07
C ASP A 11 22.53 5.44 13.83
N ILE A 12 22.80 4.67 12.77
CA ILE A 12 22.05 3.47 12.39
C ILE A 12 22.90 2.23 12.63
N SER A 13 22.34 1.20 13.28
CA SER A 13 23.04 -0.07 13.41
C SER A 13 23.27 -0.76 12.06
N ARG A 14 24.40 -1.47 11.90
CA ARG A 14 24.69 -2.24 10.66
C ARG A 14 23.62 -3.29 10.38
N SER A 15 23.09 -3.95 11.41
CA SER A 15 22.03 -4.95 11.26
C SER A 15 20.75 -4.33 10.71
N SER A 16 20.32 -3.17 11.25
CA SER A 16 19.15 -2.45 10.72
C SER A 16 19.31 -2.07 9.25
N TYR A 17 20.51 -1.68 8.82
CA TYR A 17 20.80 -1.40 7.41
C TYR A 17 20.63 -2.65 6.53
N TYR A 18 21.23 -3.78 6.92
CA TYR A 18 21.13 -5.00 6.13
C TYR A 18 19.72 -5.60 6.15
N GLU A 19 18.99 -5.54 7.26
CA GLU A 19 17.57 -5.92 7.32
C GLU A 19 16.70 -5.05 6.41
N TYR A 20 16.91 -3.73 6.42
CA TYR A 20 16.22 -2.82 5.50
C TYR A 20 16.54 -3.18 4.04
N ARG A 21 17.81 -3.42 3.72
CA ARG A 21 18.25 -3.81 2.39
C ARG A 21 17.66 -5.15 1.94
N GLN A 22 17.59 -6.13 2.83
CA GLN A 22 16.94 -7.42 2.56
C GLN A 22 15.44 -7.24 2.31
N ARG A 23 14.74 -6.50 3.18
CA ARG A 23 13.31 -6.18 3.00
C ARG A 23 13.03 -5.49 1.67
N ARG A 24 13.91 -4.58 1.23
CA ARG A 24 13.78 -3.91 -0.07
C ARG A 24 13.98 -4.79 -1.29
N LYS A 25 14.71 -5.90 -1.16
CA LYS A 25 14.89 -6.86 -2.26
C LYS A 25 13.68 -7.75 -2.46
N HIS A 26 12.81 -7.88 -1.47
CA HIS A 26 11.66 -8.76 -1.53
C HIS A 26 10.43 -8.04 -2.10
N ILE A 27 9.84 -8.61 -3.15
CA ILE A 27 8.54 -8.16 -3.66
C ILE A 27 7.45 -8.82 -2.83
N ASP A 28 6.65 -8.02 -2.13
CA ASP A 28 5.46 -8.49 -1.42
C ASP A 28 4.34 -8.77 -2.43
N VAL A 29 4.27 -10.02 -2.90
CA VAL A 29 3.33 -10.48 -3.92
C VAL A 29 1.88 -10.34 -3.43
N GLU A 30 1.59 -10.67 -2.18
CA GLU A 30 0.26 -10.52 -1.61
C GLU A 30 -0.18 -9.06 -1.61
N ARG A 31 0.71 -8.14 -1.24
CA ARG A 31 0.44 -6.70 -1.30
C ARG A 31 0.20 -6.24 -2.74
N LEU A 32 0.94 -6.75 -3.71
CA LEU A 32 0.75 -6.44 -5.12
C LEU A 32 -0.64 -6.88 -5.61
N VAL A 33 -1.05 -8.10 -5.28
CA VAL A 33 -2.39 -8.64 -5.60
C VAL A 33 -3.49 -7.78 -4.97
N LEU A 34 -3.34 -7.43 -3.69
CA LEU A 34 -4.29 -6.55 -2.99
C LEU A 34 -4.37 -5.16 -3.64
N LYS A 35 -3.24 -4.58 -4.07
CA LYS A 35 -3.23 -3.32 -4.81
C LYS A 35 -3.99 -3.43 -6.13
N ALA A 36 -3.80 -4.52 -6.87
CA ALA A 36 -4.52 -4.76 -8.12
C ALA A 36 -6.04 -4.87 -7.90
N HIS A 37 -6.48 -5.58 -6.86
CA HIS A 37 -7.90 -5.69 -6.52
C HIS A 37 -8.51 -4.34 -6.12
N VAL A 38 -7.82 -3.58 -5.26
CA VAL A 38 -8.25 -2.23 -4.86
C VAL A 38 -8.39 -1.32 -6.07
N ASN A 39 -7.40 -1.33 -6.98
CA ASN A 39 -7.43 -0.52 -8.19
C ASN A 39 -8.60 -0.91 -9.11
N ARG A 40 -8.80 -2.21 -9.35
CA ARG A 40 -9.90 -2.72 -10.17
C ARG A 40 -11.26 -2.26 -9.63
N LEU A 41 -11.50 -2.41 -8.33
CA LEU A 41 -12.76 -2.01 -7.71
C LEU A 41 -12.96 -0.49 -7.71
N PHE A 42 -11.88 0.27 -7.49
CA PHE A 42 -11.92 1.73 -7.57
C PHE A 42 -12.29 2.21 -8.98
N THR A 43 -11.67 1.65 -10.02
CA THR A 43 -12.00 1.94 -11.43
C THR A 43 -13.43 1.52 -11.76
N LYS A 44 -13.88 0.33 -11.30
CA LYS A 44 -15.27 -0.14 -11.47
C LYS A 44 -16.28 0.84 -10.86
N SER A 45 -15.93 1.46 -9.74
CA SER A 45 -16.75 2.50 -9.08
C SER A 45 -16.72 3.87 -9.77
N ARG A 46 -16.00 4.02 -10.89
CA ARG A 46 -15.75 5.31 -11.57
C ARG A 46 -15.13 6.35 -10.62
N SER A 47 -14.17 5.91 -9.83
CA SER A 47 -13.45 6.74 -8.84
C SER A 47 -14.29 7.28 -7.68
N SER A 48 -15.50 6.77 -7.44
CA SER A 48 -16.38 7.25 -6.37
C SER A 48 -16.22 6.48 -5.04
N ALA A 49 -15.78 5.21 -5.10
CA ALA A 49 -15.70 4.36 -3.91
C ALA A 49 -14.51 4.71 -3.01
N GLY A 50 -14.81 5.04 -1.75
CA GLY A 50 -13.82 5.20 -0.70
C GLY A 50 -13.45 3.91 0.01
N SER A 51 -12.48 3.99 0.92
CA SER A 51 -11.96 2.84 1.68
C SER A 51 -13.02 1.96 2.36
N ARG A 52 -14.15 2.54 2.82
CA ARG A 52 -15.27 1.76 3.40
C ARG A 52 -15.96 0.91 2.33
N THR A 53 -16.33 1.53 1.22
CA THR A 53 -17.02 0.89 0.10
C THR A 53 -16.14 -0.18 -0.55
N ILE A 54 -14.86 0.14 -0.80
CA ILE A 54 -13.91 -0.83 -1.34
C ILE A 54 -13.72 -2.02 -0.39
N LYS A 55 -13.67 -1.80 0.93
CA LYS A 55 -13.64 -2.91 1.90
C LYS A 55 -14.88 -3.80 1.77
N GLY A 56 -16.05 -3.21 1.58
CA GLY A 56 -17.30 -3.96 1.36
C GLY A 56 -17.22 -4.82 0.12
N MET A 57 -16.85 -4.22 -1.02
CA MET A 57 -16.68 -4.92 -2.30
C MET A 57 -15.63 -6.05 -2.23
N LEU A 58 -14.52 -5.83 -1.53
CA LEU A 58 -13.50 -6.88 -1.30
C LEU A 58 -14.06 -8.03 -0.45
N SER A 59 -14.88 -7.71 0.55
CA SER A 59 -15.55 -8.71 1.39
C SER A 59 -16.55 -9.55 0.60
N GLU A 60 -17.28 -8.95 -0.34
CA GLU A 60 -18.19 -9.63 -1.28
C GLU A 60 -17.42 -10.58 -2.22
N GLU A 61 -16.17 -10.26 -2.55
CA GLU A 61 -15.25 -11.11 -3.31
C GLU A 61 -14.46 -12.11 -2.43
N GLY A 62 -14.81 -12.24 -1.14
CA GLY A 62 -14.17 -13.18 -0.20
C GLY A 62 -12.79 -12.74 0.33
N VAL A 63 -12.36 -11.52 0.04
CA VAL A 63 -11.07 -10.99 0.51
C VAL A 63 -11.21 -10.39 1.92
N VAL A 64 -10.63 -11.06 2.90
CA VAL A 64 -10.60 -10.60 4.30
C VAL A 64 -9.55 -9.51 4.48
N ILE A 65 -10.00 -8.26 4.62
CA ILE A 65 -9.11 -7.11 4.81
C ILE A 65 -9.71 -6.03 5.70
N GLY A 66 -8.88 -5.47 6.58
CA GLY A 66 -9.24 -4.33 7.41
C GLY A 66 -9.28 -3.01 6.63
N ARG A 67 -10.22 -2.13 7.00
CA ARG A 67 -10.40 -0.83 6.35
C ARG A 67 -9.13 0.04 6.31
N PHE A 68 -8.34 0.03 7.39
CA PHE A 68 -7.09 0.81 7.44
C PHE A 68 -6.05 0.31 6.43
N LYS A 69 -5.98 -1.01 6.20
CA LYS A 69 -5.13 -1.60 5.15
C LYS A 69 -5.62 -1.16 3.77
N VAL A 70 -6.94 -1.18 3.51
CA VAL A 70 -7.51 -0.64 2.26
C VAL A 70 -7.15 0.83 2.06
N ARG A 71 -7.32 1.69 3.08
CA ARG A 71 -6.95 3.11 3.02
C ARG A 71 -5.47 3.29 2.68
N ARG A 72 -4.58 2.51 3.30
CA ARG A 72 -3.14 2.56 3.01
C ARG A 72 -2.84 2.14 1.57
N LEU A 73 -3.47 1.08 1.07
CA LEU A 73 -3.31 0.63 -0.32
C LEU A 73 -3.80 1.70 -1.32
N MET A 74 -4.94 2.34 -1.05
CA MET A 74 -5.43 3.47 -1.86
C MET A 74 -4.43 4.62 -1.88
N SER A 75 -3.87 4.99 -0.73
CA SER A 75 -2.86 6.05 -0.62
C SER A 75 -1.58 5.71 -1.37
N GLU A 76 -1.11 4.47 -1.29
CA GLU A 76 0.08 3.98 -2.01
C GLU A 76 -0.12 3.96 -3.53
N LEU A 77 -1.37 3.86 -3.98
CA LEU A 77 -1.75 3.89 -5.39
C LEU A 77 -2.15 5.30 -5.87
N GLY A 78 -2.17 6.30 -5.00
CA GLY A 78 -2.60 7.65 -5.35
C GLY A 78 -4.10 7.78 -5.68
N LEU A 79 -4.94 6.86 -5.19
CA LEU A 79 -6.38 6.85 -5.50
C LEU A 79 -7.13 7.89 -4.67
N ILE A 80 -7.64 8.92 -5.34
CA ILE A 80 -8.43 9.99 -4.73
C ILE A 80 -9.89 9.84 -5.18
N CYS A 81 -10.78 9.61 -4.22
CA CYS A 81 -12.21 9.48 -4.49
C CYS A 81 -12.78 10.81 -4.95
N LYS A 82 -13.57 10.80 -6.02
CA LYS A 82 -14.28 11.96 -6.56
C LYS A 82 -15.77 11.64 -6.55
N GLN A 83 -16.55 12.50 -5.89
CA GLN A 83 -18.01 12.38 -5.95
C GLN A 83 -18.51 13.00 -7.27
N PRO A 84 -19.42 12.35 -7.99
CA PRO A 84 -20.07 12.97 -9.13
C PRO A 84 -20.83 14.21 -8.64
N GLY A 85 -20.47 15.39 -9.15
CA GLY A 85 -21.09 16.66 -8.80
C GLY A 85 -20.21 17.67 -8.07
N HIS A 86 -18.97 17.32 -7.72
CA HIS A 86 -18.01 18.31 -7.20
C HIS A 86 -17.21 18.90 -8.37
N ARG A 87 -17.38 20.21 -8.62
CA ARG A 87 -16.53 21.00 -9.51
C ARG A 87 -15.11 21.08 -8.97
#